data_AF-A0A7S2BNC3-F1
#
_entry.id   AF-A0A7S2BNC3-F1
#
_cell.length_a   1.000
_cell.length_b   1.000
_cell.length_c   1.000
_cell.angle_alpha   90.00
_cell.angle_beta   90.00
_cell.angle_gamma   90.00
#
_symmetry.space_group_name_H-M   'P 1'
#
loop_
_entity.id
_entity.type
_entity.pdbx_description
1 polymer ?
#
loop_
_entity_poly.entity_id
_entity_poly.type
_entity_poly.pdbx_seq_one_letter_code
_entity_poly.pdbx_strand_id
1 'polypeptide(L)'
;LGYSGIKLSLPVESCTSSSFFKMYADWILNIQKKCAPEVELPFAIMTSGDTDEATRRVLEEENYFGLNPDQVTVILQEKVPALSDSQAHLAMEKDDRWSVITKPHGHGDVHQLLLQSGLARSWADSGKEWAFFFQDTNPLVVHALLPMLGVSVDKGYVMNSLCVPRKAQEAAGAITTLNNPTTGETYTINVEYNQLDPLLRSTPQFKEGDVNDPRTGFSPFPGNVNNLLVHIPTYADVLEGEDQGVVEEFVNPKYADASRNTFKKPTRLECMMQDLPKLLTKELGPSVNVGFTTMERWLTFSPAKNAPEPGAGGTPSTAEADISEANSKTLELVSGVKVERSDEPQVMRGVSVNLLPSIVMHTNFALTADELASKFRRGSISKRSSLVLDGEGIMIEDLELDGSLEIIAVPGATVRVQNLKVQNAGWEFVALTEEELAQVSEEVQIRGYTLVKHETKSIIVTEPGHWVVNSEGMAVKQ
;
A
#
# COMPACT_ATOMS: atom_id res chain seq x y z
N LEU A 1 -12.31 2.88 -10.29
CA LEU A 1 -11.56 4.15 -10.16
C LEU A 1 -12.02 5.18 -11.18
N GLY A 2 -12.12 4.83 -12.47
CA GLY A 2 -12.32 5.84 -13.53
C GLY A 2 -10.99 6.35 -14.07
N TYR A 3 -9.97 5.49 -14.05
CA TYR A 3 -8.62 5.73 -14.54
C TYR A 3 -8.27 4.56 -15.47
N SER A 4 -7.78 4.89 -16.66
CA SER A 4 -7.48 3.96 -17.75
C SER A 4 -6.04 3.44 -17.70
N GLY A 5 -5.13 4.15 -17.02
CA GLY A 5 -3.77 3.71 -16.79
C GLY A 5 -3.65 2.61 -15.73
N ILE A 6 -2.43 2.10 -15.55
CA ILE A 6 -2.11 1.18 -14.46
C ILE A 6 -2.11 1.93 -13.13
N LYS A 7 -2.67 1.33 -12.09
CA LYS A 7 -2.80 2.04 -10.80
C LYS A 7 -1.47 2.48 -10.20
N LEU A 8 -0.37 1.78 -10.49
CA LEU A 8 0.97 2.13 -10.03
C LEU A 8 1.49 3.45 -10.62
N SER A 9 0.92 3.92 -11.73
CA SER A 9 1.20 5.24 -12.31
C SER A 9 0.38 6.36 -11.68
N LEU A 10 -0.59 6.04 -10.80
CA LEU A 10 -1.34 7.09 -10.11
C LEU A 10 -0.42 7.90 -9.21
N PRO A 11 -0.57 9.23 -9.18
CA PRO A 11 0.07 10.06 -8.18
C PRO A 11 -0.42 9.68 -6.79
N VAL A 12 0.51 9.53 -5.87
CA VAL A 12 0.26 9.24 -4.45
C VAL A 12 -0.39 10.44 -3.76
N GLU A 13 0.00 11.65 -4.18
CA GLU A 13 -0.45 12.93 -3.67
C GLU A 13 -0.26 14.01 -4.76
N SER A 14 -0.88 15.19 -4.65
CA SER A 14 -0.84 16.25 -5.68
C SER A 14 0.32 17.23 -5.56
N CYS A 15 0.97 17.35 -4.40
CA CYS A 15 1.99 18.37 -4.14
C CYS A 15 3.26 18.16 -4.97
N THR A 16 3.70 16.90 -5.05
CA THR A 16 4.83 16.47 -5.89
C THR A 16 4.37 15.69 -7.11
N SER A 17 3.16 15.13 -7.08
CA SER A 17 2.62 14.28 -8.15
C SER A 17 3.46 13.02 -8.39
N SER A 18 4.23 12.58 -7.40
CA SER A 18 5.02 11.34 -7.46
C SER A 18 4.09 10.14 -7.57
N SER A 19 4.36 9.24 -8.52
CA SER A 19 3.57 8.03 -8.70
C SER A 19 3.80 7.01 -7.59
N PHE A 20 2.87 6.05 -7.42
CA PHE A 20 3.08 4.90 -6.53
C PHE A 20 4.37 4.15 -6.88
N PHE A 21 4.65 3.99 -8.18
CA PHE A 21 5.91 3.39 -8.62
C PHE A 21 7.14 4.14 -8.12
N LYS A 22 7.18 5.46 -8.31
CA LYS A 22 8.30 6.28 -7.85
C LYS A 22 8.48 6.15 -6.33
N MET A 23 7.40 6.26 -5.56
CA MET A 23 7.42 6.11 -4.12
C MET A 23 7.96 4.74 -3.68
N TYR A 24 7.51 3.64 -4.29
CA TYR A 24 8.01 2.30 -3.96
C TYR A 24 9.47 2.10 -4.38
N ALA A 25 9.88 2.59 -5.55
CA ALA A 25 11.26 2.54 -6.00
C ALA A 25 12.20 3.33 -5.08
N ASP A 26 11.82 4.55 -4.68
CA ASP A 26 12.59 5.35 -3.73
C ASP A 26 12.67 4.69 -2.37
N TRP A 27 11.57 4.10 -1.91
CA TRP A 27 11.56 3.35 -0.65
C TRP A 27 12.55 2.18 -0.68
N ILE A 28 12.56 1.38 -1.75
CA ILE A 28 13.51 0.28 -1.96
C ILE A 28 14.96 0.80 -1.98
N LEU A 29 15.23 1.82 -2.80
CA LEU A 29 16.56 2.43 -2.92
C LEU A 29 17.05 2.99 -1.59
N ASN A 30 16.16 3.60 -0.80
CA ASN A 30 16.52 4.17 0.50
C ASN A 30 16.75 3.10 1.56
N ILE A 31 16.05 1.97 1.53
CA ILE A 31 16.41 0.82 2.36
C ILE A 31 17.80 0.31 1.96
N GLN A 32 18.06 0.12 0.66
CA GLN A 32 19.37 -0.36 0.17
C GLN A 32 20.54 0.52 0.60
N LYS A 33 20.39 1.86 0.54
CA LYS A 33 21.42 2.81 0.99
C LYS A 33 21.75 2.67 2.49
N LYS A 34 20.81 2.18 3.31
CA LYS A 34 21.00 1.96 4.76
C LYS A 34 21.59 0.58 5.04
N CYS A 35 21.54 -0.33 4.07
CA CYS A 35 22.18 -1.63 4.13
C CYS A 35 23.65 -1.54 3.66
N ALA A 36 24.37 -2.66 3.67
CA ALA A 36 25.72 -2.72 3.12
C ALA A 36 25.69 -2.43 1.59
N PRO A 37 26.72 -1.79 1.00
CA PRO A 37 26.71 -1.35 -0.40
C PRO A 37 26.40 -2.45 -1.45
N GLU A 38 26.68 -3.70 -1.12
CA GLU A 38 26.42 -4.89 -1.93
C GLU A 38 24.97 -5.40 -1.85
N VAL A 39 24.16 -4.87 -0.93
CA VAL A 39 22.77 -5.31 -0.74
C VAL A 39 21.88 -4.66 -1.79
N GLU A 40 21.47 -5.47 -2.75
CA GLU A 40 20.39 -5.17 -3.70
C GLU A 40 19.11 -5.91 -3.28
N LEU A 41 17.96 -5.22 -3.28
CA LEU A 41 16.66 -5.80 -2.91
C LEU A 41 15.90 -6.15 -4.21
N PRO A 42 15.67 -7.44 -4.49
CA PRO A 42 14.88 -7.83 -5.65
C PRO A 42 13.46 -7.27 -5.55
N PHE A 43 12.94 -6.76 -6.67
CA PHE A 43 11.59 -6.25 -6.78
C PHE A 43 10.82 -7.01 -7.87
N ALA A 44 9.88 -7.85 -7.46
CA ALA A 44 9.00 -8.56 -8.38
C ALA A 44 7.65 -7.87 -8.50
N ILE A 45 7.15 -7.73 -9.72
CA ILE A 45 5.84 -7.16 -10.04
C ILE A 45 5.04 -8.21 -10.80
N MET A 46 3.94 -8.68 -10.19
CA MET A 46 2.99 -9.52 -10.89
C MET A 46 2.02 -8.65 -11.71
N THR A 47 1.97 -8.88 -13.01
CA THR A 47 1.09 -8.19 -13.96
C THR A 47 0.00 -9.12 -14.47
N SER A 48 -0.96 -8.55 -15.20
CA SER A 48 -1.99 -9.30 -15.92
C SER A 48 -1.95 -8.95 -17.39
N GLY A 49 -2.66 -9.70 -18.23
CA GLY A 49 -2.80 -9.34 -19.65
C GLY A 49 -3.33 -7.91 -19.88
N ASP A 50 -4.00 -7.31 -18.89
CA ASP A 50 -4.53 -5.95 -18.98
C ASP A 50 -3.51 -4.89 -18.50
N THR A 51 -2.44 -5.28 -17.79
CA THR A 51 -1.49 -4.34 -17.14
C THR A 51 -0.03 -4.53 -17.54
N ASP A 52 0.36 -5.65 -18.15
CA ASP A 52 1.77 -6.00 -18.41
C ASP A 52 2.47 -5.03 -19.36
N GLU A 53 1.91 -4.79 -20.55
CA GLU A 53 2.55 -3.93 -21.55
C GLU A 53 2.74 -2.49 -21.02
N ALA A 54 1.70 -1.94 -20.39
CA ALA A 54 1.76 -0.61 -19.79
C ALA A 54 2.76 -0.54 -18.63
N THR A 55 2.87 -1.60 -17.82
CA THR A 55 3.84 -1.68 -16.71
C THR A 55 5.27 -1.67 -17.22
N ARG A 56 5.58 -2.53 -18.20
CA ARG A 56 6.92 -2.59 -18.80
C ARG A 56 7.31 -1.27 -19.46
N ARG A 57 6.38 -0.67 -20.20
CA ARG A 57 6.58 0.61 -20.87
C ARG A 57 6.92 1.72 -19.88
N VAL A 58 6.13 1.87 -18.81
CA VAL A 58 6.38 2.90 -17.78
C VAL A 58 7.72 2.68 -17.08
N LEU A 59 8.10 1.42 -16.79
CA LEU A 59 9.42 1.11 -16.22
C LEU A 59 10.55 1.55 -17.15
N GLU A 60 10.45 1.28 -18.45
CA GLU A 60 11.47 1.68 -19.43
C GLU A 60 11.52 3.21 -19.62
N GLU A 61 10.38 3.86 -19.79
CA GLU A 61 10.25 5.31 -20.00
C GLU A 61 10.81 6.13 -18.82
N GLU A 62 10.61 5.64 -17.60
CA GLU A 62 11.06 6.29 -16.36
C GLU A 62 12.43 5.78 -15.88
N ASN A 63 13.16 5.04 -16.73
CA ASN A 63 14.47 4.46 -16.42
C ASN A 63 14.47 3.70 -15.07
N TYR A 64 13.47 2.83 -14.91
CA TYR A 64 13.18 2.01 -13.73
C TYR A 64 13.10 2.81 -12.43
N PHE A 65 12.77 4.10 -12.52
CA PHE A 65 12.72 5.05 -11.39
C PHE A 65 14.04 5.09 -10.59
N GLY A 66 15.17 4.78 -11.25
CA GLY A 66 16.49 4.72 -10.62
C GLY A 66 16.87 3.36 -10.01
N LEU A 67 15.99 2.37 -10.04
CA LEU A 67 16.34 0.98 -9.72
C LEU A 67 17.26 0.43 -10.82
N ASN A 68 18.24 -0.39 -10.45
CA ASN A 68 18.93 -1.30 -11.36
C ASN A 68 17.88 -2.18 -12.10
N PRO A 69 17.83 -2.17 -13.45
CA PRO A 69 16.89 -3.00 -14.21
C PRO A 69 16.97 -4.50 -13.88
N ASP A 70 18.17 -5.01 -13.58
CA ASP A 70 18.39 -6.44 -13.28
C ASP A 70 17.75 -6.87 -11.94
N GLN A 71 17.46 -5.93 -11.05
CA GLN A 71 16.80 -6.21 -9.78
C GLN A 71 15.26 -6.22 -9.90
N VAL A 72 14.71 -5.77 -11.03
CA VAL A 72 13.26 -5.67 -11.27
C VAL A 72 12.80 -6.79 -12.18
N THR A 73 11.91 -7.65 -11.68
CA THR A 73 11.32 -8.75 -12.47
C THR A 73 9.81 -8.57 -12.62
N VAL A 74 9.33 -8.53 -13.88
CA VAL A 74 7.89 -8.46 -14.17
C VAL A 74 7.39 -9.84 -14.61
N ILE A 75 6.45 -10.42 -13.86
CA ILE A 75 5.89 -11.76 -14.09
C ILE A 75 4.42 -11.62 -14.49
N LEU A 76 4.07 -12.14 -15.67
CA LEU A 76 2.71 -12.10 -16.19
C LEU A 76 1.89 -13.26 -15.65
N GLN A 77 0.79 -12.98 -14.96
CA GLN A 77 -0.21 -14.00 -14.62
C GLN A 77 -1.03 -14.38 -15.85
N GLU A 78 -1.35 -15.66 -15.99
CA GLU A 78 -2.22 -16.14 -17.05
C GLU A 78 -3.71 -15.86 -16.76
N LYS A 79 -4.56 -16.03 -17.78
CA LYS A 79 -6.01 -15.95 -17.63
C LYS A 79 -6.59 -17.37 -17.65
N VAL A 80 -7.63 -17.61 -16.87
CA VAL A 80 -8.36 -18.88 -16.85
C VAL A 80 -9.67 -18.79 -17.65
N PRO A 81 -10.17 -19.91 -18.18
CA PRO A 81 -11.47 -19.96 -18.85
C PRO A 81 -12.62 -19.50 -17.95
N ALA A 82 -13.51 -18.68 -18.50
CA ALA A 82 -14.73 -18.28 -17.81
C ALA A 82 -15.85 -19.32 -18.03
N LEU A 83 -16.75 -19.42 -17.05
CA LEU A 83 -17.87 -20.35 -17.03
C LEU A 83 -19.18 -19.59 -17.26
N SER A 84 -20.03 -20.09 -18.16
CA SER A 84 -21.30 -19.45 -18.52
C SER A 84 -22.43 -19.76 -17.54
N ASP A 85 -22.37 -20.89 -16.84
CA ASP A 85 -23.45 -21.39 -15.98
C ASP A 85 -22.96 -22.36 -14.89
N SER A 86 -23.90 -22.80 -14.05
CA SER A 86 -23.66 -23.71 -12.92
C SER A 86 -23.31 -25.15 -13.32
N GLN A 87 -23.38 -25.51 -14.61
CA GLN A 87 -22.87 -26.79 -15.13
C GLN A 87 -21.43 -26.69 -15.62
N ALA A 88 -20.78 -25.54 -15.39
CA ALA A 88 -19.39 -25.26 -15.76
C ALA A 88 -19.12 -25.35 -17.28
N HIS A 89 -20.12 -25.02 -18.12
CA HIS A 89 -19.85 -24.82 -19.54
C HIS A 89 -18.93 -23.62 -19.75
N LEU A 90 -18.04 -23.71 -20.74
CA LEU A 90 -17.16 -22.61 -21.12
C LEU A 90 -17.96 -21.45 -21.72
N ALA A 91 -17.66 -20.24 -21.28
CA ALA A 91 -18.20 -19.04 -21.87
C ALA A 91 -17.41 -18.71 -23.15
N MET A 92 -18.13 -18.54 -24.25
CA MET A 92 -17.56 -18.23 -25.56
C MET A 92 -17.75 -16.76 -25.89
N GLU A 93 -16.85 -16.19 -26.68
CA GLU A 93 -17.00 -14.84 -27.21
C GLU A 93 -18.27 -14.75 -28.08
N LYS A 94 -18.99 -13.63 -27.95
CA LYS A 94 -20.30 -13.48 -28.60
C LYS A 94 -20.23 -13.57 -30.12
N ASP A 95 -19.16 -13.01 -30.69
CA ASP A 95 -18.96 -12.89 -32.13
C ASP A 95 -17.95 -13.92 -32.68
N ASP A 96 -17.41 -14.80 -31.82
CA ASP A 96 -16.51 -15.88 -32.21
C ASP A 96 -16.72 -17.17 -31.38
N ARG A 97 -17.36 -18.17 -32.00
CA ARG A 97 -17.67 -19.46 -31.40
C ARG A 97 -16.45 -20.34 -31.11
N TRP A 98 -15.25 -19.94 -31.53
CA TRP A 98 -14.00 -20.69 -31.29
C TRP A 98 -13.12 -20.02 -30.24
N SER A 99 -13.49 -18.82 -29.78
CA SER A 99 -12.76 -18.09 -28.74
C SER A 99 -13.47 -18.22 -27.39
N VAL A 100 -12.69 -18.63 -26.39
CA VAL A 100 -13.15 -18.75 -25.00
C VAL A 100 -12.94 -17.41 -24.29
N ILE A 101 -13.96 -16.93 -23.58
CA ILE A 101 -13.81 -15.78 -22.68
C ILE A 101 -12.89 -16.20 -21.55
N THR A 102 -11.82 -15.44 -21.32
CA THR A 102 -10.89 -15.69 -20.23
C THR A 102 -10.88 -14.53 -19.23
N LYS A 103 -10.54 -14.81 -17.98
CA LYS A 103 -10.50 -13.82 -16.89
C LYS A 103 -9.29 -14.07 -15.99
N PRO A 104 -8.79 -13.04 -15.28
CA PRO A 104 -7.81 -13.23 -14.23
C PRO A 104 -8.26 -14.27 -13.20
N HIS A 105 -7.37 -15.21 -12.90
CA HIS A 105 -7.56 -16.25 -11.89
C HIS A 105 -7.52 -15.67 -10.48
N GLY A 106 -6.76 -14.61 -10.25
CA GLY A 106 -6.68 -13.95 -8.96
C GLY A 106 -5.25 -13.84 -8.51
N HIS A 107 -5.02 -13.13 -7.41
CA HIS A 107 -3.66 -12.82 -6.98
C HIS A 107 -2.96 -14.01 -6.30
N GLY A 108 -3.65 -15.13 -6.04
CA GLY A 108 -3.03 -16.37 -5.55
C GLY A 108 -2.05 -17.02 -6.53
N ASP A 109 -2.16 -16.71 -7.84
CA ASP A 109 -1.23 -17.17 -8.88
C ASP A 109 0.22 -16.78 -8.60
N VAL A 110 0.44 -15.72 -7.82
CA VAL A 110 1.78 -15.24 -7.47
C VAL A 110 2.67 -16.35 -6.93
N HIS A 111 2.12 -17.29 -6.18
CA HIS A 111 2.88 -18.38 -5.58
C HIS A 111 3.39 -19.36 -6.62
N GLN A 112 2.52 -19.82 -7.52
CA GLN A 112 2.89 -20.69 -8.62
C GLN A 112 3.82 -19.98 -9.62
N LEU A 113 3.60 -18.68 -9.88
CA LEU A 113 4.45 -17.88 -10.75
C LEU A 113 5.87 -17.73 -10.20
N LEU A 114 6.03 -17.56 -8.88
CA LEU A 114 7.34 -17.50 -8.22
C LEU A 114 8.09 -18.83 -8.29
N LEU A 115 7.38 -19.97 -8.31
CA LEU A 115 7.97 -21.27 -8.59
C LEU A 115 8.39 -21.39 -10.06
N GLN A 116 7.47 -21.16 -10.99
CA GLN A 116 7.68 -21.36 -12.42
C GLN A 116 8.78 -20.46 -12.99
N SER A 117 8.90 -19.24 -12.48
CA SER A 117 9.99 -18.31 -12.82
C SER A 117 11.33 -18.67 -12.18
N GLY A 118 11.34 -19.57 -11.19
CA GLY A 118 12.53 -19.89 -10.39
C GLY A 118 12.94 -18.80 -9.40
N LEU A 119 12.16 -17.72 -9.26
CA LEU A 119 12.52 -16.57 -8.43
C LEU A 119 12.61 -16.91 -6.94
N ALA A 120 11.64 -17.67 -6.41
CA ALA A 120 11.66 -18.02 -4.99
C ALA A 120 12.94 -18.79 -4.61
N ARG A 121 13.33 -19.77 -5.42
CA ARG A 121 14.57 -20.53 -5.24
C ARG A 121 15.81 -19.67 -5.44
N SER A 122 15.83 -18.84 -6.49
CA SER A 122 16.93 -17.90 -6.75
C SER A 122 17.17 -16.92 -5.59
N TRP A 123 16.10 -16.40 -4.98
CA TRP A 123 16.19 -15.54 -3.80
C TRP A 123 16.73 -16.31 -2.58
N ALA A 124 16.27 -17.53 -2.34
CA ALA A 124 16.79 -18.37 -1.27
C ALA A 124 18.29 -18.67 -1.45
N ASP A 125 18.69 -19.08 -2.66
CA ASP A 125 20.07 -19.43 -2.99
C ASP A 125 21.02 -18.22 -2.96
N SER A 126 20.50 -17.01 -3.19
CA SER A 126 21.23 -15.75 -3.02
C SER A 126 21.23 -15.21 -1.58
N GLY A 127 20.71 -15.99 -0.62
CA GLY A 127 20.74 -15.67 0.81
C GLY A 127 19.68 -14.65 1.25
N LYS A 128 18.62 -14.42 0.46
CA LYS A 128 17.48 -13.60 0.90
C LYS A 128 16.62 -14.42 1.85
N GLU A 129 16.36 -13.88 3.03
CA GLU A 129 15.59 -14.59 4.07
C GLU A 129 14.09 -14.28 4.04
N TRP A 130 13.69 -13.10 3.55
CA TRP A 130 12.31 -12.62 3.65
C TRP A 130 11.84 -11.97 2.36
N ALA A 131 10.56 -12.19 2.02
CA ALA A 131 9.87 -11.46 0.96
C ALA A 131 8.60 -10.83 1.49
N PHE A 132 8.41 -9.57 1.13
CA PHE A 132 7.26 -8.76 1.51
C PHE A 132 6.34 -8.56 0.31
N PHE A 133 5.17 -9.19 0.37
CA PHE A 133 4.10 -9.04 -0.61
C PHE A 133 3.24 -7.87 -0.18
N PHE A 134 3.05 -6.88 -1.05
CA PHE A 134 2.20 -5.74 -0.80
C PHE A 134 1.33 -5.38 -2.01
N GLN A 135 0.27 -4.62 -1.77
CA GLN A 135 -0.73 -4.27 -2.79
C GLN A 135 -0.37 -2.99 -3.54
N ASP A 136 -0.99 -2.80 -4.71
CA ASP A 136 -0.66 -1.76 -5.70
C ASP A 136 -0.78 -0.30 -5.22
N THR A 137 -1.80 0.03 -4.43
CA THR A 137 -2.11 1.44 -4.09
C THR A 137 -2.31 1.74 -2.61
N ASN A 138 -1.44 1.22 -1.74
CA ASN A 138 -1.40 1.63 -0.32
C ASN A 138 -0.12 2.43 -0.04
N PRO A 139 -0.16 3.76 0.12
CA PRO A 139 1.03 4.57 0.29
C PRO A 139 1.66 4.40 1.67
N LEU A 140 0.83 4.11 2.68
CA LEU A 140 1.27 3.94 4.07
C LEU A 140 1.96 2.59 4.33
N VAL A 141 1.94 1.67 3.36
CA VAL A 141 2.55 0.33 3.54
C VAL A 141 4.06 0.38 3.79
N VAL A 142 4.72 1.46 3.36
CA VAL A 142 6.17 1.68 3.53
C VAL A 142 6.59 1.71 5.00
N HIS A 143 5.67 2.00 5.92
CA HIS A 143 5.90 2.02 7.36
C HIS A 143 5.77 0.63 8.02
N ALA A 144 5.28 -0.38 7.31
CA ALA A 144 4.94 -1.68 7.89
C ALA A 144 6.10 -2.69 7.88
N LEU A 145 6.95 -2.67 6.85
CA LEU A 145 7.95 -3.72 6.62
C LEU A 145 8.90 -3.93 7.81
N LEU A 146 9.57 -2.87 8.28
CA LEU A 146 10.61 -3.01 9.31
C LEU A 146 10.04 -3.50 10.65
N PRO A 147 8.91 -2.94 11.18
CA PRO A 147 8.26 -3.50 12.36
C PRO A 147 7.78 -4.94 12.18
N MET A 148 7.16 -5.26 11.04
CA MET A 148 6.70 -6.62 10.74
C MET A 148 7.86 -7.61 10.71
N LEU A 149 8.98 -7.24 10.11
CA LEU A 149 10.20 -8.06 10.06
C LEU A 149 10.73 -8.34 11.46
N GLY A 150 10.82 -7.32 12.31
CA GLY A 150 11.22 -7.49 13.71
C GLY A 150 10.33 -8.48 14.47
N VAL A 151 9.00 -8.36 14.30
CA VAL A 151 8.04 -9.28 14.92
C VAL A 151 8.17 -10.70 14.35
N SER A 152 8.32 -10.85 13.03
CA SER A 152 8.47 -12.18 12.41
C SER A 152 9.70 -12.91 12.90
N VAL A 153 10.83 -12.21 13.04
CA VAL A 153 12.08 -12.79 13.56
C VAL A 153 11.92 -13.15 15.03
N ASP A 154 11.38 -12.26 15.87
CA ASP A 154 11.18 -12.51 17.31
C ASP A 154 10.23 -13.70 17.57
N LYS A 155 9.17 -13.81 16.77
CA LYS A 155 8.16 -14.87 16.92
C LYS A 155 8.48 -16.14 16.13
N GLY A 156 9.51 -16.12 15.28
CA GLY A 156 9.86 -17.25 14.42
C GLY A 156 8.75 -17.60 13.42
N TYR A 157 8.06 -16.61 12.87
CA TYR A 157 6.97 -16.83 11.92
C TYR A 157 7.50 -17.28 10.55
N VAL A 158 6.90 -18.28 9.96
CA VAL A 158 7.11 -18.64 8.54
C VAL A 158 6.35 -17.66 7.63
N MET A 159 5.19 -17.20 8.10
CA MET A 159 4.35 -16.21 7.44
C MET A 159 3.74 -15.27 8.47
N ASN A 160 3.75 -13.98 8.18
CA ASN A 160 3.20 -12.92 9.02
C ASN A 160 2.29 -12.00 8.19
N SER A 161 1.00 -11.98 8.51
CA SER A 161 0.02 -11.10 7.87
C SER A 161 -0.03 -9.73 8.55
N LEU A 162 0.07 -8.65 7.78
CA LEU A 162 -0.20 -7.31 8.30
C LEU A 162 -1.69 -7.15 8.57
N CYS A 163 -2.01 -6.67 9.77
CA CYS A 163 -3.37 -6.38 10.18
C CYS A 163 -3.53 -4.96 10.72
N VAL A 164 -4.78 -4.50 10.73
CA VAL A 164 -5.19 -3.25 11.39
C VAL A 164 -6.43 -3.47 12.26
N PRO A 165 -6.68 -2.63 13.28
CA PRO A 165 -7.97 -2.63 13.96
C PRO A 165 -9.12 -2.41 12.97
N ARG A 166 -10.08 -3.34 12.97
CA ARG A 166 -11.30 -3.28 12.15
C ARG A 166 -12.54 -3.18 13.02
N LYS A 167 -13.60 -2.57 12.49
CA LYS A 167 -14.92 -2.67 13.12
C LYS A 167 -15.56 -4.00 12.77
N ALA A 168 -16.35 -4.54 13.70
CA ALA A 168 -17.24 -5.64 13.43
C ALA A 168 -18.14 -5.32 12.22
N GLN A 169 -18.39 -6.32 11.38
CA GLN A 169 -19.15 -6.21 10.12
C GLN A 169 -18.51 -5.30 9.05
N GLU A 170 -17.29 -4.80 9.28
CA GLU A 170 -16.55 -4.08 8.24
C GLU A 170 -16.28 -5.02 7.06
N ALA A 171 -16.40 -4.50 5.82
CA ALA A 171 -16.15 -5.20 4.57
C ALA A 171 -14.65 -5.43 4.32
N ALA A 172 -13.98 -6.07 5.29
CA ALA A 172 -12.58 -6.44 5.29
C ALA A 172 -12.43 -7.82 5.94
N GLY A 173 -11.64 -8.70 5.31
CA GLY A 173 -11.31 -10.00 5.86
C GLY A 173 -10.63 -9.87 7.23
N ALA A 174 -10.77 -10.90 8.06
CA ALA A 174 -10.20 -10.93 9.40
C ALA A 174 -9.29 -12.14 9.60
N ILE A 175 -8.19 -11.95 10.32
CA ILE A 175 -7.35 -13.09 10.71
C ILE A 175 -8.01 -13.83 11.87
N THR A 176 -8.21 -15.13 11.68
CA THR A 176 -8.80 -16.03 12.68
C THR A 176 -7.97 -17.31 12.77
N THR A 177 -8.17 -18.08 13.84
CA THR A 177 -7.68 -19.45 13.91
C THR A 177 -8.84 -20.39 13.62
N LEU A 178 -8.75 -21.13 12.52
CA LEU A 178 -9.73 -22.14 12.16
C LEU A 178 -9.29 -23.49 12.72
N ASN A 179 -10.24 -24.21 13.33
CA ASN A 179 -10.03 -25.56 13.84
C ASN A 179 -10.97 -26.49 13.10
N ASN A 180 -10.41 -27.46 12.38
CA ASN A 180 -11.19 -28.51 11.73
C ASN A 180 -11.27 -29.73 12.66
N PRO A 181 -12.41 -29.97 13.33
CA PRO A 181 -12.53 -31.10 14.26
C PRO A 181 -12.50 -32.46 13.56
N THR A 182 -12.72 -32.51 12.25
CA THR A 182 -12.73 -33.74 11.46
C THR A 182 -11.31 -34.18 11.10
N THR A 183 -10.48 -33.25 10.63
CA THR A 183 -9.09 -33.54 10.23
C THR A 183 -8.10 -33.33 11.38
N GLY A 184 -8.48 -32.57 12.42
CA GLY A 184 -7.60 -32.13 13.49
C GLY A 184 -6.68 -30.97 13.09
N GLU A 185 -6.82 -30.44 11.87
CA GLU A 185 -6.00 -29.35 11.37
C GLU A 185 -6.40 -28.02 12.03
N THR A 186 -5.39 -27.24 12.36
CA THR A 186 -5.55 -25.88 12.86
C THR A 186 -4.64 -24.98 12.05
N TYR A 187 -5.15 -23.85 11.58
CA TYR A 187 -4.34 -22.83 10.93
C TYR A 187 -4.87 -21.43 11.17
N THR A 188 -3.95 -20.48 11.28
CA THR A 188 -4.23 -19.04 11.39
C THR A 188 -4.28 -18.43 9.99
N ILE A 189 -5.44 -17.89 9.61
CA ILE A 189 -5.73 -17.51 8.22
C ILE A 189 -6.72 -16.35 8.13
N ASN A 190 -6.70 -15.67 7.00
CA ASN A 190 -7.75 -14.74 6.60
C ASN A 190 -9.08 -15.46 6.36
N VAL A 191 -10.15 -14.95 6.95
CA VAL A 191 -11.53 -15.30 6.63
C VAL A 191 -12.21 -14.06 6.06
N GLU A 192 -12.72 -14.20 4.84
CA GLU A 192 -13.37 -13.08 4.15
C GLU A 192 -14.62 -12.61 4.90
N TYR A 193 -14.88 -11.30 4.84
CA TYR A 193 -15.93 -10.64 5.62
C TYR A 193 -17.33 -11.24 5.37
N ASN A 194 -17.58 -11.74 4.15
CA ASN A 194 -18.84 -12.38 3.76
C ASN A 194 -19.00 -13.81 4.30
N GLN A 195 -17.92 -14.41 4.82
CA GLN A 195 -17.91 -15.74 5.44
C GLN A 195 -17.77 -15.66 6.97
N LEU A 196 -17.12 -14.60 7.48
CA LEU A 196 -16.75 -14.46 8.89
C LEU A 196 -17.97 -14.53 9.83
N ASP A 197 -18.98 -13.68 9.63
CA ASP A 197 -20.13 -13.63 10.54
C ASP A 197 -20.91 -14.97 10.58
N PRO A 198 -21.25 -15.61 9.43
CA PRO A 198 -21.82 -16.96 9.44
C PRO A 198 -20.96 -17.99 10.18
N LEU A 199 -19.64 -18.00 9.96
CA LEU A 199 -18.72 -18.92 10.63
C LEU A 199 -18.71 -18.70 12.15
N LEU A 200 -18.65 -17.46 12.61
CA LEU A 200 -18.67 -17.12 14.03
C LEU A 200 -19.98 -17.54 14.68
N ARG A 201 -21.13 -17.24 14.06
CA ARG A 201 -22.44 -17.65 14.60
C ARG A 201 -22.60 -19.16 14.72
N SER A 202 -21.94 -19.92 13.84
CA SER A 202 -21.92 -21.39 13.91
C SER A 202 -20.99 -21.95 14.99
N THR A 203 -20.11 -21.11 15.56
CA THR A 203 -19.12 -21.49 16.56
C THR A 203 -19.65 -21.22 17.97
N PRO A 204 -19.69 -22.21 18.89
CA PRO A 204 -20.32 -22.06 20.21
C PRO A 204 -19.85 -20.87 21.04
N GLN A 205 -18.57 -20.48 20.92
CA GLN A 205 -17.96 -19.36 21.63
C GLN A 205 -18.34 -17.99 21.04
N PHE A 206 -18.81 -17.92 19.79
CA PHE A 206 -19.01 -16.69 19.03
C PHE A 206 -20.43 -16.57 18.44
N LYS A 207 -21.44 -17.12 19.12
CA LYS A 207 -22.84 -17.15 18.64
C LYS A 207 -23.43 -15.79 18.28
N GLU A 208 -22.94 -14.72 18.89
CA GLU A 208 -23.36 -13.34 18.60
C GLU A 208 -22.85 -12.84 17.23
N GLY A 209 -21.94 -13.58 16.60
CA GLY A 209 -21.33 -13.25 15.32
C GLY A 209 -20.10 -12.36 15.48
N ASP A 210 -19.79 -11.60 14.43
CA ASP A 210 -18.73 -10.60 14.47
C ASP A 210 -19.25 -9.35 15.19
N VAL A 211 -18.80 -9.15 16.43
CA VAL A 211 -19.20 -8.06 17.33
C VAL A 211 -17.97 -7.36 17.90
N ASN A 212 -18.07 -6.05 18.14
CA ASN A 212 -16.96 -5.30 18.72
C ASN A 212 -16.74 -5.69 20.18
N ASP A 213 -15.47 -5.82 20.58
CA ASP A 213 -15.06 -5.87 21.99
C ASP A 213 -15.48 -4.53 22.66
N PRO A 214 -16.31 -4.54 23.72
CA PRO A 214 -16.75 -3.33 24.40
C PRO A 214 -15.62 -2.46 24.97
N ARG A 215 -14.45 -3.04 25.25
CA ARG A 215 -13.28 -2.34 25.81
C ARG A 215 -12.51 -1.58 24.74
N THR A 216 -12.30 -2.19 23.58
CA THR A 216 -11.49 -1.59 22.50
C THR A 216 -12.35 -0.85 21.48
N GLY A 217 -13.64 -1.20 21.38
CA GLY A 217 -14.56 -0.71 20.36
C GLY A 217 -14.30 -1.29 18.97
N PHE A 218 -13.43 -2.29 18.82
CA PHE A 218 -13.08 -2.96 17.56
C PHE A 218 -13.42 -4.45 17.61
N SER A 219 -13.48 -5.11 16.45
CA SER A 219 -13.61 -6.56 16.41
C SER A 219 -12.39 -7.20 17.10
N PRO A 220 -12.57 -8.29 17.88
CA PRO A 220 -11.45 -9.06 18.42
C PRO A 220 -10.64 -9.77 17.33
N PHE A 221 -11.18 -9.87 16.11
CA PHE A 221 -10.51 -10.43 14.95
C PHE A 221 -9.94 -9.28 14.09
N PRO A 222 -8.60 -9.15 14.01
CA PRO A 222 -7.97 -8.01 13.37
C PRO A 222 -8.14 -8.10 11.85
N GLY A 223 -8.24 -6.94 11.18
CA GLY A 223 -8.50 -6.87 9.76
C GLY A 223 -7.25 -7.11 8.94
N ASN A 224 -7.30 -8.09 8.04
CA ASN A 224 -6.22 -8.36 7.10
C ASN A 224 -6.19 -7.28 6.01
N VAL A 225 -5.02 -6.67 5.81
CA VAL A 225 -4.83 -5.65 4.76
C VAL A 225 -4.12 -6.19 3.52
N ASN A 226 -3.95 -7.52 3.46
CA ASN A 226 -3.36 -8.25 2.34
C ASN A 226 -1.91 -7.86 2.03
N ASN A 227 -1.11 -7.65 3.09
CA ASN A 227 0.35 -7.52 2.97
C ASN A 227 0.97 -8.63 3.81
N LEU A 228 1.86 -9.41 3.21
CA LEU A 228 2.35 -10.68 3.77
C LEU A 228 3.87 -10.63 3.82
N LEU A 229 4.45 -11.06 4.94
CA LEU A 229 5.89 -11.26 5.06
C LEU A 229 6.15 -12.76 5.20
N VAL A 230 6.93 -13.36 4.29
CA VAL A 230 7.19 -14.81 4.26
C VAL A 230 8.68 -15.10 4.35
N HIS A 231 9.04 -16.18 5.04
CA HIS A 231 10.41 -16.67 5.16
C HIS A 231 10.80 -17.44 3.87
N ILE A 232 11.65 -16.82 3.04
CA ILE A 232 11.95 -17.27 1.67
C ILE A 232 12.53 -18.68 1.57
N PRO A 233 13.50 -19.10 2.40
CA PRO A 233 14.02 -20.47 2.31
C PRO A 233 12.93 -21.53 2.50
N THR A 234 12.11 -21.37 3.55
CA THR A 234 10.98 -22.27 3.81
C THR A 234 9.90 -22.16 2.73
N TYR A 235 9.62 -20.95 2.28
CA TYR A 235 8.62 -20.68 1.25
C TYR A 235 9.01 -21.34 -0.08
N ALA A 236 10.27 -21.26 -0.51
CA ALA A 236 10.76 -21.91 -1.72
C ALA A 236 10.61 -23.44 -1.64
N ASP A 237 10.94 -24.05 -0.49
CA ASP A 237 10.76 -25.49 -0.27
C ASP A 237 9.28 -25.91 -0.35
N VAL A 238 8.37 -25.08 0.20
CA VAL A 238 6.92 -25.29 0.13
C VAL A 238 6.41 -25.19 -1.31
N LEU A 239 6.89 -24.21 -2.06
CA LEU A 239 6.52 -24.06 -3.47
C LEU A 239 7.01 -25.24 -4.32
N GLU A 240 8.12 -25.88 -3.97
CA GLU A 240 8.63 -27.07 -4.66
C GLU A 240 8.01 -28.39 -4.15
N GLY A 241 7.08 -28.30 -3.20
CA GLY A 241 6.31 -29.41 -2.63
C GLY A 241 5.31 -30.03 -3.60
N GLU A 242 4.39 -30.84 -3.05
CA GLU A 242 3.43 -31.63 -3.83
C GLU A 242 2.49 -30.74 -4.65
N ASP A 243 1.99 -29.63 -4.09
CA ASP A 243 1.04 -28.75 -4.76
C ASP A 243 1.67 -27.67 -5.64
N GLN A 244 3.01 -27.58 -5.69
CA GLN A 244 3.72 -26.71 -6.63
C GLN A 244 3.28 -25.23 -6.60
N GLY A 245 3.00 -24.70 -5.40
CA GLY A 245 2.56 -23.32 -5.20
C GLY A 245 1.08 -23.06 -5.53
N VAL A 246 0.29 -24.08 -5.85
CA VAL A 246 -1.16 -23.95 -6.05
C VAL A 246 -1.84 -23.79 -4.69
N VAL A 247 -2.58 -22.70 -4.52
CA VAL A 247 -3.43 -22.45 -3.34
C VAL A 247 -4.88 -22.83 -3.63
N GLU A 248 -5.70 -22.98 -2.59
CA GLU A 248 -7.10 -23.36 -2.76
C GLU A 248 -7.88 -22.38 -3.65
N GLU A 249 -8.66 -22.94 -4.56
CA GLU A 249 -9.53 -22.20 -5.47
C GLU A 249 -10.96 -22.10 -4.91
N PHE A 250 -11.66 -21.04 -5.29
CA PHE A 250 -13.09 -20.87 -5.03
C PHE A 250 -13.79 -20.28 -6.26
N VAL A 251 -15.12 -20.15 -6.21
CA VAL A 251 -15.90 -19.48 -7.25
C VAL A 251 -16.93 -18.55 -6.61
N ASN A 252 -17.07 -17.33 -7.16
CA ASN A 252 -18.04 -16.34 -6.66
C ASN A 252 -18.98 -15.84 -7.76
N PRO A 253 -19.93 -16.67 -8.24
CA PRO A 253 -20.83 -16.28 -9.32
C PRO A 253 -21.73 -15.11 -8.89
N LYS A 254 -21.87 -14.11 -9.77
CA LYS A 254 -22.88 -13.06 -9.62
C LYS A 254 -24.13 -13.49 -10.37
N TYR A 255 -25.25 -13.66 -9.65
CA TYR A 255 -26.52 -14.10 -10.24
C TYR A 255 -27.35 -12.93 -10.76
N ALA A 256 -28.16 -13.18 -11.79
CA ALA A 256 -29.04 -12.19 -12.39
C ALA A 256 -30.21 -11.81 -11.46
N ASP A 257 -30.66 -12.76 -10.65
CA ASP A 257 -31.76 -12.61 -9.70
C ASP A 257 -31.59 -13.55 -8.48
N ALA A 258 -32.55 -13.47 -7.56
CA ALA A 258 -32.56 -14.23 -6.31
C ALA A 258 -32.76 -15.75 -6.50
N SER A 259 -33.20 -16.22 -7.67
CA SER A 259 -33.35 -17.66 -7.94
C SER A 259 -32.02 -18.38 -8.09
N ARG A 260 -30.93 -17.64 -8.34
CA ARG A 260 -29.56 -18.16 -8.49
C ARG A 260 -29.41 -19.23 -9.57
N ASN A 261 -30.24 -19.20 -10.61
CA ASN A 261 -30.16 -20.13 -11.74
C ASN A 261 -29.31 -19.59 -12.91
N THR A 262 -29.26 -18.28 -13.08
CA THR A 262 -28.58 -17.62 -14.21
C THR A 262 -27.51 -16.67 -13.72
N PHE A 263 -26.31 -16.76 -14.31
CA PHE A 263 -25.25 -15.79 -14.03
C PHE A 263 -25.53 -14.46 -14.72
N LYS A 264 -25.30 -13.35 -14.02
CA LYS A 264 -25.38 -11.98 -14.56
C LYS A 264 -24.28 -11.73 -15.59
N LYS A 265 -23.11 -12.34 -15.39
CA LYS A 265 -21.95 -12.37 -16.29
C LYS A 265 -21.21 -13.70 -16.08
N PRO A 266 -20.47 -14.22 -17.08
CA PRO A 266 -19.63 -15.39 -16.88
C PRO A 266 -18.74 -15.28 -15.63
N THR A 267 -18.60 -16.37 -14.88
CA THR A 267 -17.73 -16.44 -13.68
C THR A 267 -16.41 -17.12 -14.02
N ARG A 268 -15.49 -17.26 -13.07
CA ARG A 268 -14.25 -18.06 -13.20
C ARG A 268 -13.82 -18.59 -11.83
N LEU A 269 -12.95 -19.60 -11.80
CA LEU A 269 -12.26 -20.00 -10.58
C LEU A 269 -11.38 -18.84 -10.08
N GLU A 270 -11.26 -18.72 -8.76
CA GLU A 270 -10.51 -17.66 -8.13
C GLU A 270 -9.55 -18.21 -7.08
N CYS A 271 -8.38 -17.60 -6.94
CA CYS A 271 -7.41 -17.94 -5.90
C CYS A 271 -6.93 -16.67 -5.18
N MET A 272 -6.59 -16.80 -3.89
CA MET A 272 -6.18 -15.69 -3.03
C MET A 272 -4.78 -15.92 -2.44
N MET A 273 -3.95 -14.88 -2.42
CA MET A 273 -2.55 -15.01 -1.96
C MET A 273 -2.48 -15.19 -0.44
N GLN A 274 -3.48 -14.66 0.26
CA GLN A 274 -3.64 -14.83 1.70
C GLN A 274 -4.15 -16.21 2.11
N ASP A 275 -4.46 -17.11 1.16
CA ASP A 275 -4.78 -18.51 1.44
C ASP A 275 -3.53 -19.42 1.57
N LEU A 276 -2.34 -18.84 1.40
CA LEU A 276 -1.04 -19.50 1.63
C LEU A 276 -0.94 -20.32 2.94
N PRO A 277 -1.55 -19.93 4.09
CA PRO A 277 -1.49 -20.74 5.30
C PRO A 277 -2.01 -22.19 5.13
N LYS A 278 -2.95 -22.42 4.20
CA LYS A 278 -3.45 -23.78 3.91
C LYS A 278 -2.38 -24.62 3.24
N LEU A 279 -1.72 -24.06 2.22
CA LEU A 279 -0.59 -24.71 1.53
C LEU A 279 0.57 -24.97 2.49
N LEU A 280 0.94 -23.97 3.31
CA LEU A 280 1.96 -24.13 4.35
C LEU A 280 1.63 -25.27 5.31
N THR A 281 0.37 -25.36 5.76
CA THR A 281 -0.08 -26.41 6.68
C THR A 281 -0.05 -27.78 6.04
N LYS A 282 -0.38 -27.87 4.75
CA LYS A 282 -0.36 -29.13 4.01
C LYS A 282 1.06 -29.66 3.80
N GLU A 283 1.99 -28.80 3.37
CA GLU A 283 3.36 -29.19 3.04
C GLU A 283 4.26 -29.35 4.29
N LEU A 284 4.06 -28.53 5.33
CA LEU A 284 4.91 -28.51 6.54
C LEU A 284 4.25 -29.11 7.79
N GLY A 285 2.95 -29.38 7.73
CA GLY A 285 2.16 -29.87 8.85
C GLY A 285 1.53 -28.78 9.73
N PRO A 286 0.66 -29.18 10.68
CA PRO A 286 -0.18 -28.27 11.48
C PRO A 286 0.58 -27.43 12.51
N SER A 287 1.88 -27.68 12.72
CA SER A 287 2.73 -26.90 13.63
C SER A 287 3.45 -25.74 12.94
N VAL A 288 3.18 -25.48 11.66
CA VAL A 288 3.77 -24.33 10.95
C VAL A 288 3.38 -23.03 11.66
N ASN A 289 4.38 -22.19 11.92
CA ASN A 289 4.17 -20.98 12.71
C ASN A 289 3.73 -19.82 11.80
N VAL A 290 2.41 -19.69 11.65
CA VAL A 290 1.78 -18.58 10.92
C VAL A 290 1.20 -17.59 11.91
N GLY A 291 1.50 -16.31 11.74
CA GLY A 291 1.06 -15.25 12.63
C GLY A 291 0.59 -14.00 11.92
N PHE A 292 0.39 -12.96 12.70
CA PHE A 292 0.04 -11.63 12.21
C PHE A 292 0.65 -10.54 13.09
N THR A 293 0.76 -9.35 12.53
CA THR A 293 1.17 -8.12 13.22
C THR A 293 0.10 -7.08 13.05
N THR A 294 -0.52 -6.65 14.15
CA THR A 294 -1.51 -5.57 14.12
C THR A 294 -0.84 -4.23 14.32
N MET A 295 -1.03 -3.32 13.38
CA MET A 295 -0.54 -1.94 13.42
C MET A 295 -1.70 -0.94 13.34
N GLU A 296 -1.44 0.29 13.76
CA GLU A 296 -2.44 1.36 13.69
C GLU A 296 -2.81 1.67 12.24
N ARG A 297 -4.12 1.75 11.96
CA ARG A 297 -4.64 1.98 10.61
C ARG A 297 -4.08 3.24 9.96
N TRP A 298 -4.01 4.32 10.74
CA TRP A 298 -3.52 5.63 10.29
C TRP A 298 -2.04 5.61 9.89
N LEU A 299 -1.27 4.60 10.30
CA LEU A 299 0.16 4.48 10.02
C LEU A 299 0.44 3.57 8.82
N THR A 300 -0.40 2.56 8.55
CA THR A 300 -0.05 1.49 7.59
C THR A 300 -1.10 1.18 6.54
N PHE A 301 -2.29 1.77 6.58
CA PHE A 301 -3.38 1.38 5.67
C PHE A 301 -4.25 2.54 5.18
N SER A 302 -4.00 2.96 3.94
CA SER A 302 -4.88 3.87 3.20
C SER A 302 -4.93 3.54 1.69
N PRO A 303 -5.69 2.52 1.27
CA PRO A 303 -5.69 2.10 -0.12
C PRO A 303 -6.43 3.07 -1.04
N ALA A 304 -5.90 3.39 -2.23
CA ALA A 304 -6.61 4.15 -3.27
C ALA A 304 -7.25 3.18 -4.29
N LYS A 305 -8.38 2.57 -3.92
CA LYS A 305 -9.03 1.49 -4.71
C LYS A 305 -10.47 1.79 -5.14
N ASN A 306 -11.14 2.71 -4.47
CA ASN A 306 -12.54 3.05 -4.71
C ASN A 306 -12.67 4.34 -5.53
N ALA A 307 -13.70 4.41 -6.37
CA ALA A 307 -14.05 5.65 -7.05
C ALA A 307 -14.54 6.70 -6.01
N PRO A 308 -14.37 8.00 -6.28
CA PRO A 308 -14.90 9.05 -5.42
C PRO A 308 -16.43 9.06 -5.48
N GLU A 309 -17.06 8.61 -4.40
CA GLU A 309 -18.51 8.67 -4.19
C GLU A 309 -18.78 9.25 -2.80
N PRO A 310 -19.96 9.86 -2.56
CA PRO A 310 -20.30 10.39 -1.24
C PRO A 310 -20.13 9.37 -0.12
N GLY A 311 -19.27 9.70 0.86
CA GLY A 311 -18.96 8.83 1.99
C GLY A 311 -18.01 7.66 1.70
N ALA A 312 -17.45 7.57 0.49
CA ALA A 312 -16.50 6.52 0.14
C ALA A 312 -15.13 6.75 0.80
N GLY A 313 -14.65 5.76 1.55
CA GLY A 313 -13.26 5.66 1.97
C GLY A 313 -12.41 4.89 0.96
N GLY A 314 -11.09 4.99 1.07
CA GLY A 314 -10.16 4.29 0.20
C GLY A 314 -10.19 4.79 -1.25
N THR A 315 -10.41 6.08 -1.42
CA THR A 315 -10.33 6.82 -2.69
C THR A 315 -8.95 7.48 -2.80
N PRO A 316 -8.53 7.93 -3.99
CA PRO A 316 -7.30 8.72 -4.14
C PRO A 316 -7.26 9.94 -3.19
N SER A 317 -8.39 10.62 -3.02
CA SER A 317 -8.52 11.80 -2.15
C SER A 317 -8.33 11.46 -0.66
N THR A 318 -8.91 10.35 -0.18
CA THR A 318 -8.69 9.93 1.21
C THR A 318 -7.27 9.43 1.42
N ALA A 319 -6.66 8.76 0.43
CA ALA A 319 -5.28 8.31 0.52
C ALA A 319 -4.30 9.48 0.62
N GLU A 320 -4.49 10.53 -0.19
CA GLU A 320 -3.69 11.76 -0.13
C GLU A 320 -3.82 12.47 1.23
N ALA A 321 -5.05 12.59 1.75
CA ALA A 321 -5.29 13.16 3.07
C ALA A 321 -4.64 12.34 4.20
N ASP A 322 -4.76 11.01 4.13
CA ASP A 322 -4.23 10.10 5.15
C ASP A 322 -2.69 10.13 5.21
N ILE A 323 -1.99 10.36 4.10
CA ILE A 323 -0.53 10.56 4.09
C ILE A 323 -0.16 11.80 4.91
N SER A 324 -0.83 12.91 4.66
CA SER A 324 -0.56 14.17 5.37
C SER A 324 -0.87 14.04 6.86
N GLU A 325 -1.96 13.33 7.21
CA GLU A 325 -2.30 13.06 8.61
C GLU A 325 -1.30 12.10 9.27
N ALA A 326 -0.85 11.05 8.57
CA ALA A 326 0.17 10.14 9.08
C ALA A 326 1.50 10.87 9.34
N ASN A 327 1.92 11.72 8.41
CA ASN A 327 3.11 12.54 8.53
C ASN A 327 3.00 13.55 9.69
N SER A 328 1.85 14.20 9.82
CA SER A 328 1.56 15.14 10.92
C SER A 328 1.61 14.46 12.28
N LYS A 329 0.91 13.33 12.45
CA LYS A 329 0.93 12.55 13.70
C LYS A 329 2.32 12.05 14.04
N THR A 330 3.05 11.53 13.04
CA THR A 330 4.39 10.98 13.27
C THR A 330 5.33 12.09 13.75
N LEU A 331 5.31 13.27 13.12
CA LEU A 331 6.07 14.44 13.56
C LEU A 331 5.77 14.79 15.03
N GLU A 332 4.50 14.89 15.41
CA GLU A 332 4.11 15.23 16.78
C GLU A 332 4.51 14.17 17.81
N LEU A 333 4.52 12.89 17.41
CA LEU A 333 4.89 11.78 18.29
C LEU A 333 6.40 11.71 18.56
N VAL A 334 7.23 12.08 17.58
CA VAL A 334 8.68 11.84 17.65
C VAL A 334 9.53 13.10 17.72
N SER A 335 8.91 14.28 17.62
CA SER A 335 9.59 15.57 17.69
C SER A 335 8.85 16.58 18.57
N GLY A 336 9.43 17.77 18.75
CA GLY A 336 8.78 18.92 19.39
C GLY A 336 7.94 19.78 18.44
N VAL A 337 7.60 19.28 17.25
CA VAL A 337 6.79 20.00 16.26
C VAL A 337 5.32 19.95 16.66
N LYS A 338 4.62 21.08 16.52
CA LYS A 338 3.16 21.17 16.69
C LYS A 338 2.50 21.37 15.33
N VAL A 339 1.48 20.56 15.03
CA VAL A 339 0.76 20.66 13.76
C VAL A 339 -0.69 21.03 14.02
N GLU A 340 -1.08 22.22 13.58
CA GLU A 340 -2.47 22.68 13.68
C GLU A 340 -3.33 22.00 12.62
N ARG A 341 -4.56 21.63 12.98
CA ARG A 341 -5.52 20.98 12.08
C ARG A 341 -6.82 21.78 11.98
N SER A 342 -7.54 21.61 10.88
CA SER A 342 -8.91 22.08 10.75
C SER A 342 -9.86 21.06 11.37
N ASP A 343 -10.85 21.52 12.15
CA ASP A 343 -11.99 20.71 12.58
C ASP A 343 -13.09 20.64 11.49
N GLU A 344 -12.93 21.41 10.41
CA GLU A 344 -13.86 21.53 9.29
C GLU A 344 -13.27 20.84 8.06
N PRO A 345 -13.70 19.61 7.72
CA PRO A 345 -13.22 18.91 6.55
C PRO A 345 -13.78 19.50 5.25
N GLN A 346 -12.97 19.43 4.20
CA GLN A 346 -13.34 19.84 2.86
C GLN A 346 -14.11 18.71 2.17
N VAL A 347 -15.13 19.07 1.38
CA VAL A 347 -15.89 18.08 0.60
C VAL A 347 -15.42 18.15 -0.85
N MET A 348 -14.70 17.11 -1.28
CA MET A 348 -14.19 16.95 -2.63
C MET A 348 -14.98 15.88 -3.35
N ARG A 349 -15.83 16.27 -4.30
CA ARG A 349 -16.69 15.34 -5.07
C ARG A 349 -17.50 14.39 -4.16
N GLY A 350 -18.02 14.94 -3.05
CA GLY A 350 -18.79 14.20 -2.05
C GLY A 350 -17.96 13.45 -1.01
N VAL A 351 -16.63 13.38 -1.17
CA VAL A 351 -15.71 12.75 -0.21
C VAL A 351 -15.25 13.80 0.80
N SER A 352 -15.41 13.51 2.10
CA SER A 352 -14.95 14.39 3.18
C SER A 352 -13.47 14.13 3.48
N VAL A 353 -12.62 15.15 3.32
CA VAL A 353 -11.15 15.05 3.46
C VAL A 353 -10.54 16.27 4.15
N ASN A 354 -9.46 16.05 4.90
CA ASN A 354 -8.61 17.11 5.44
C ASN A 354 -7.29 17.12 4.65
N LEU A 355 -7.20 17.99 3.65
CA LEU A 355 -6.02 18.08 2.77
C LEU A 355 -4.93 19.02 3.32
N LEU A 356 -5.29 19.89 4.28
CA LEU A 356 -4.36 20.80 4.92
C LEU A 356 -4.32 20.58 6.45
N PRO A 357 -3.15 20.73 7.09
CA PRO A 357 -1.85 21.00 6.47
C PRO A 357 -1.37 19.81 5.63
N SER A 358 -0.77 20.11 4.47
CA SER A 358 -0.25 19.06 3.57
C SER A 358 1.22 18.86 3.85
N ILE A 359 1.60 17.68 4.34
CA ILE A 359 2.98 17.39 4.71
C ILE A 359 3.44 16.18 3.92
N VAL A 360 4.40 16.40 3.03
CA VAL A 360 5.03 15.38 2.20
C VAL A 360 6.47 15.20 2.67
N MET A 361 6.72 14.07 3.33
CA MET A 361 8.06 13.63 3.71
C MET A 361 8.49 12.51 2.78
N HIS A 362 9.40 12.81 1.85
CA HIS A 362 9.92 11.80 0.95
C HIS A 362 10.75 10.77 1.72
N THR A 363 10.83 9.51 1.27
CA THR A 363 11.63 8.48 1.95
C THR A 363 13.13 8.80 1.95
N ASN A 364 13.59 9.67 1.03
CA ASN A 364 14.94 10.24 1.05
C ASN A 364 15.16 11.11 2.29
N PHE A 365 14.13 11.83 2.76
CA PHE A 365 14.23 12.69 3.94
C PHE A 365 14.32 11.86 5.21
N ALA A 366 13.39 10.94 5.46
CA ALA A 366 13.45 10.04 6.61
C ALA A 366 12.75 8.72 6.29
N LEU A 367 13.43 7.60 6.54
CA LEU A 367 12.88 6.26 6.36
C LEU A 367 12.25 5.73 7.65
N THR A 368 12.78 6.14 8.81
CA THR A 368 12.32 5.67 10.13
C THR A 368 11.88 6.83 11.03
N ALA A 369 11.08 6.49 12.04
CA ALA A 369 10.65 7.43 13.07
C ALA A 369 11.83 8.04 13.86
N ASP A 370 12.89 7.24 14.10
CA ASP A 370 14.11 7.70 14.75
C ASP A 370 14.91 8.68 13.87
N GLU A 371 15.00 8.40 12.56
CA GLU A 371 15.61 9.35 11.63
C GLU A 371 14.83 10.66 11.59
N LEU A 372 13.50 10.58 11.54
CA LEU A 372 12.64 11.76 11.57
C LEU A 372 12.87 12.58 12.85
N ALA A 373 12.88 11.95 14.02
CA ALA A 373 13.15 12.61 15.31
C ALA A 373 14.52 13.30 15.33
N SER A 374 15.53 12.67 14.73
CA SER A 374 16.89 13.22 14.66
C SER A 374 16.99 14.43 13.71
N LYS A 375 16.17 14.42 12.65
CA LYS A 375 16.20 15.38 11.54
C LYS A 375 15.29 16.58 11.78
N PHE A 376 14.10 16.42 12.36
CA PHE A 376 13.17 17.52 12.61
C PHE A 376 12.92 17.63 14.11
N ARG A 377 13.52 18.63 14.76
CA ARG A 377 13.55 18.69 16.23
C ARG A 377 12.37 19.40 16.85
N ARG A 378 12.01 20.60 16.37
CA ARG A 378 10.92 21.42 16.92
C ARG A 378 10.39 22.38 15.87
N GLY A 379 9.21 22.94 16.14
CA GLY A 379 8.59 23.93 15.26
C GLY A 379 7.08 23.99 15.40
N SER A 380 6.44 24.75 14.51
CA SER A 380 4.99 24.81 14.36
C SER A 380 4.60 24.89 12.89
N ILE A 381 3.59 24.14 12.50
CA ILE A 381 3.00 24.12 11.16
C ILE A 381 1.54 24.52 11.31
N SER A 382 1.14 25.63 10.67
CA SER A 382 -0.24 26.13 10.73
C SER A 382 -1.18 25.24 9.90
N LYS A 383 -2.48 25.29 10.21
CA LYS A 383 -3.51 24.46 9.53
C LYS A 383 -3.68 24.74 8.03
N ARG A 384 -3.07 25.81 7.51
CA ARG A 384 -3.11 26.22 6.09
C ARG A 384 -1.80 25.94 5.36
N SER A 385 -0.85 25.29 6.02
CA SER A 385 0.51 25.16 5.51
C SER A 385 0.69 23.95 4.60
N SER A 386 1.69 24.03 3.72
CA SER A 386 2.18 22.91 2.93
C SER A 386 3.69 22.76 3.07
N LEU A 387 4.17 21.55 3.32
CA LEU A 387 5.58 21.26 3.56
C LEU A 387 6.02 20.08 2.71
N VAL A 388 7.04 20.27 1.88
CA VAL A 388 7.70 19.19 1.13
C VAL A 388 9.15 19.09 1.57
N LEU A 389 9.57 17.90 1.99
CA LEU A 389 10.95 17.59 2.38
C LEU A 389 11.48 16.42 1.56
N ASP A 390 12.51 16.66 0.75
CA ASP A 390 13.19 15.65 -0.05
C ASP A 390 14.71 15.82 -0.02
N GLY A 391 15.40 14.96 0.72
CA GLY A 391 16.86 14.96 0.77
C GLY A 391 17.41 14.39 2.07
N GLU A 392 18.38 13.49 1.95
CA GLU A 392 18.92 12.74 3.09
C GLU A 392 19.63 13.62 4.12
N GLY A 393 20.33 14.66 3.68
CA GLY A 393 21.09 15.53 4.58
C GLY A 393 20.32 16.72 5.13
N ILE A 394 19.01 16.79 4.94
CA ILE A 394 18.17 17.87 5.49
C ILE A 394 18.03 17.68 7.01
N MET A 395 18.35 18.73 7.76
CA MET A 395 18.23 18.81 9.23
C MET A 395 17.50 20.10 9.59
N ILE A 396 16.36 19.99 10.25
CA ILE A 396 15.51 21.08 10.71
C ILE A 396 15.60 21.18 12.23
N GLU A 397 16.35 22.16 12.71
CA GLU A 397 16.46 22.44 14.15
C GLU A 397 15.22 23.16 14.67
N ASP A 398 14.68 24.11 13.90
CA ASP A 398 13.49 24.89 14.27
C ASP A 398 12.83 25.51 13.03
N LEU A 399 11.51 25.35 12.90
CA LEU A 399 10.71 25.87 11.78
C LEU A 399 9.35 26.40 12.27
N GLU A 400 9.03 27.64 11.92
CA GLU A 400 7.68 28.21 12.02
C GLU A 400 7.11 28.40 10.61
N LEU A 401 6.11 27.61 10.25
CA LEU A 401 5.52 27.59 8.92
C LEU A 401 4.05 28.03 8.97
N ASP A 402 3.75 29.13 8.27
CA ASP A 402 2.41 29.61 7.96
C ASP A 402 2.28 29.92 6.46
N GLY A 403 2.15 28.87 5.65
CA GLY A 403 2.17 28.94 4.19
C GLY A 403 2.86 27.72 3.60
N SER A 404 3.50 27.86 2.44
CA SER A 404 4.14 26.75 1.72
C SER A 404 5.66 26.84 1.71
N LEU A 405 6.32 25.73 2.04
CA LEU A 405 7.77 25.56 2.04
C LEU A 405 8.15 24.23 1.38
N GLU A 406 9.09 24.29 0.45
CA GLU A 406 9.72 23.11 -0.14
C GLU A 406 11.22 23.16 0.15
N ILE A 407 11.79 22.08 0.68
CA ILE A 407 13.23 21.91 0.87
C ILE A 407 13.67 20.65 0.13
N ILE A 408 14.48 20.84 -0.92
CA ILE A 408 14.97 19.77 -1.78
C ILE A 408 16.49 19.82 -1.79
N ALA A 409 17.14 18.69 -1.50
CA ALA A 409 18.60 18.60 -1.44
C ALA A 409 19.12 17.36 -2.18
N VAL A 410 20.07 17.58 -3.09
CA VAL A 410 20.74 16.50 -3.83
C VAL A 410 21.56 15.58 -2.91
N PRO A 411 21.85 14.33 -3.32
CA PRO A 411 22.77 13.45 -2.60
C PRO A 411 24.11 14.12 -2.29
N GLY A 412 24.62 13.91 -1.07
CA GLY A 412 25.87 14.52 -0.59
C GLY A 412 25.75 15.98 -0.10
N ALA A 413 24.57 16.60 -0.18
CA ALA A 413 24.30 17.87 0.46
C ALA A 413 23.81 17.68 1.91
N THR A 414 24.39 18.43 2.85
CA THR A 414 23.84 18.62 4.20
C THR A 414 23.19 19.98 4.27
N VAL A 415 21.90 20.07 4.62
CA VAL A 415 21.16 21.33 4.70
C VAL A 415 20.65 21.53 6.12
N ARG A 416 21.24 22.47 6.86
CA ARG A 416 20.79 22.82 8.21
C ARG A 416 19.84 24.02 8.17
N VAL A 417 18.63 23.82 8.67
CA VAL A 417 17.60 24.85 8.80
C VAL A 417 17.53 25.27 10.26
N GLN A 418 17.82 26.55 10.53
CA GLN A 418 17.91 27.10 11.89
C GLN A 418 17.00 28.31 12.04
N ASN A 419 16.00 28.21 12.93
CA ASN A 419 15.07 29.29 13.27
C ASN A 419 14.40 29.92 12.02
N LEU A 420 14.02 29.08 11.05
CA LEU A 420 13.39 29.57 9.83
C LEU A 420 11.93 29.91 10.12
N LYS A 421 11.51 31.10 9.71
CA LYS A 421 10.09 31.51 9.69
C LYS A 421 9.65 31.72 8.25
N VAL A 422 8.58 31.05 7.86
CA VAL A 422 7.99 31.20 6.53
C VAL A 422 6.54 31.62 6.69
N GLN A 423 6.22 32.78 6.12
CA GLN A 423 4.84 33.26 6.01
C GLN A 423 4.59 33.69 4.57
N ASN A 424 3.63 33.07 3.91
CA ASN A 424 3.30 33.35 2.51
C ASN A 424 1.85 32.94 2.15
N ALA A 425 1.43 33.26 0.92
CA ALA A 425 0.08 32.95 0.44
C ALA A 425 -0.23 31.44 0.40
N GLY A 426 0.78 30.57 0.43
CA GLY A 426 0.62 29.13 0.55
C GLY A 426 -0.04 28.47 -0.66
N TRP A 427 -0.56 27.26 -0.47
CA TRP A 427 -1.28 26.50 -1.49
C TRP A 427 -2.74 26.32 -1.12
N GLU A 428 -3.56 26.06 -2.14
CA GLU A 428 -4.99 25.87 -2.01
C GLU A 428 -5.45 24.65 -2.82
N PHE A 429 -6.21 23.76 -2.18
CA PHE A 429 -6.89 22.67 -2.85
C PHE A 429 -8.26 23.15 -3.30
N VAL A 430 -8.48 23.19 -4.62
CA VAL A 430 -9.69 23.75 -5.22
C VAL A 430 -10.53 22.61 -5.79
N ALA A 431 -11.73 22.41 -5.23
CA ALA A 431 -12.71 21.48 -5.77
C ALA A 431 -13.08 21.86 -7.20
N LEU A 432 -13.17 20.86 -8.09
CA LEU A 432 -13.54 21.08 -9.48
C LEU A 432 -15.03 20.82 -9.69
N THR A 433 -15.66 21.64 -10.52
CA THR A 433 -17.01 21.42 -11.05
C THR A 433 -17.02 20.27 -12.07
N GLU A 434 -18.20 19.71 -12.38
CA GLU A 434 -18.33 18.66 -13.41
C GLU A 434 -17.84 19.14 -14.79
N GLU A 435 -18.01 20.42 -15.11
CA GLU A 435 -17.51 21.01 -16.37
C GLU A 435 -15.98 21.08 -16.40
N GLU A 436 -15.34 21.44 -15.29
CA GLU A 436 -13.88 21.47 -15.17
C GLU A 436 -13.27 20.06 -15.12
N LEU A 437 -13.93 19.11 -14.45
CA LEU A 437 -13.52 17.71 -14.41
C LEU A 437 -13.44 17.12 -15.83
N ALA A 438 -14.35 17.49 -16.74
CA ALA A 438 -14.31 17.03 -18.13
C ALA A 438 -13.09 17.55 -18.93
N GLN A 439 -12.32 18.50 -18.39
CA GLN A 439 -11.20 19.17 -19.08
C GLN A 439 -9.83 18.82 -18.48
N VAL A 440 -9.79 18.10 -17.36
CA VAL A 440 -8.54 17.71 -16.68
C VAL A 440 -8.23 16.23 -16.91
N SER A 441 -7.00 15.84 -16.59
CA SER A 441 -6.55 14.45 -16.70
C SER A 441 -7.30 13.51 -15.74
N GLU A 442 -7.34 12.22 -16.06
CA GLU A 442 -8.11 11.24 -15.31
C GLU A 442 -7.68 11.16 -13.83
N GLU A 443 -6.39 11.32 -13.52
CA GLU A 443 -5.87 11.35 -12.15
C GLU A 443 -6.38 12.56 -11.34
N VAL A 444 -6.70 13.66 -11.99
CA VAL A 444 -7.35 14.82 -11.36
C VAL A 444 -8.87 14.58 -11.28
N GLN A 445 -9.46 13.95 -12.29
CA GLN A 445 -10.89 13.61 -12.27
C GLN A 445 -11.26 12.70 -11.09
N ILE A 446 -10.47 11.65 -10.85
CA ILE A 446 -10.74 10.67 -9.79
C ILE A 446 -10.50 11.21 -8.38
N ARG A 447 -9.77 12.32 -8.21
CA ARG A 447 -9.62 12.98 -6.90
C ARG A 447 -10.64 14.10 -6.68
N GLY A 448 -11.07 14.77 -7.76
CA GLY A 448 -12.13 15.78 -7.71
C GLY A 448 -11.69 17.21 -7.37
N TYR A 449 -10.38 17.47 -7.34
CA TYR A 449 -9.80 18.78 -7.03
C TYR A 449 -8.45 18.97 -7.71
N THR A 450 -8.02 20.22 -7.82
CA THR A 450 -6.67 20.62 -8.26
C THR A 450 -5.93 21.37 -7.15
N LEU A 451 -4.61 21.40 -7.21
CA LEU A 451 -3.76 22.16 -6.30
C LEU A 451 -3.30 23.46 -6.97
N VAL A 452 -3.64 24.61 -6.37
CA VAL A 452 -3.19 25.93 -6.80
C VAL A 452 -2.07 26.40 -5.88
N LYS A 453 -0.86 26.59 -6.43
CA LYS A 453 0.30 27.08 -5.69
C LYS A 453 0.41 28.61 -5.77
N HIS A 454 -0.23 29.35 -4.86
CA HIS A 454 -0.23 30.83 -4.88
C HIS A 454 1.15 31.42 -4.58
N GLU A 455 1.82 30.92 -3.55
CA GLU A 455 3.20 31.29 -3.21
C GLU A 455 3.92 30.11 -2.56
N THR A 456 5.20 29.95 -2.84
CA THR A 456 6.04 28.89 -2.26
C THR A 456 7.41 29.44 -1.92
N LYS A 457 7.89 29.17 -0.71
CA LYS A 457 9.31 29.34 -0.39
C LYS A 457 10.03 28.05 -0.78
N SER A 458 10.82 28.09 -1.85
CA SER A 458 11.60 26.93 -2.30
C SER A 458 13.07 27.08 -1.94
N ILE A 459 13.61 26.08 -1.24
CA ILE A 459 15.02 25.97 -0.87
C ILE A 459 15.57 24.74 -1.60
N ILE A 460 16.16 24.98 -2.77
CA ILE A 460 16.64 23.91 -3.65
C ILE A 460 18.18 23.94 -3.65
N VAL A 461 18.78 22.89 -3.11
CA VAL A 461 20.23 22.70 -3.05
C VAL A 461 20.62 21.69 -4.12
N THR A 462 21.26 22.18 -5.19
CA THR A 462 21.60 21.40 -6.39
C THR A 462 23.04 20.86 -6.38
N GLU A 463 23.85 21.22 -5.39
CA GLU A 463 25.24 20.77 -5.29
C GLU A 463 25.53 20.13 -3.92
N PRO A 464 26.39 19.09 -3.90
CA PRO A 464 26.94 18.55 -2.66
C PRO A 464 27.68 19.61 -1.83
N GLY A 465 27.75 19.39 -0.53
CA GLY A 465 28.43 20.27 0.42
C GLY A 465 27.60 20.57 1.66
N HIS A 466 28.11 21.47 2.51
CA HIS A 466 27.43 21.90 3.72
C HIS A 466 26.72 23.22 3.49
N TRP A 467 25.44 23.26 3.79
CA TRP A 467 24.55 24.39 3.57
C TRP A 467 23.85 24.76 4.87
N VAL A 468 23.74 26.05 5.12
CA VAL A 468 22.93 26.59 6.21
C VAL A 468 21.85 27.48 5.60
N VAL A 469 20.61 27.23 5.97
CA VAL A 469 19.49 28.09 5.64
C VAL A 469 19.41 29.19 6.70
N ASN A 470 19.62 30.42 6.27
CA ASN A 470 19.54 31.59 7.16
C ASN A 470 18.07 31.94 7.50
N SER A 471 17.88 32.94 8.36
CA SER A 471 16.54 33.40 8.77
C SER A 471 15.68 33.97 7.62
N GLU A 472 16.31 34.35 6.50
CA GLU A 472 15.62 34.82 5.28
C GLU A 472 15.23 33.66 4.35
N GLY A 473 15.55 32.42 4.76
CA GLY A 473 15.32 31.21 3.98
C GLY A 473 16.20 31.10 2.74
N MET A 474 17.40 31.68 2.77
CA MET A 474 18.41 31.48 1.73
C MET A 474 19.39 30.39 2.17
N ALA A 475 19.64 29.42 1.30
CA ALA A 475 20.68 28.42 1.51
C ALA A 475 22.06 29.00 1.16
N VAL A 476 22.96 29.02 2.14
CA VAL A 476 24.33 29.52 1.99
C VAL A 476 25.31 28.36 2.20
N LYS A 477 26.10 28.07 1.17
CA LYS A 477 27.19 27.09 1.24
C LYS A 477 28.25 27.59 2.22
N GLN A 478 28.67 26.73 3.15
CA GLN A 478 29.68 27.02 4.16
C GLN A 478 31.09 26.65 3.69
#